data_AF-A0A812V4N0-F1
#
_entry.id   AF-A0A812V4N0-F1
#
_cell.length_a   1.000
_cell.length_b   1.000
_cell.length_c   1.000
_cell.angle_alpha   90.00
_cell.angle_beta   90.00
_cell.angle_gamma   90.00
#
_symmetry.space_group_name_H-M   'P 1'
#
loop_
_entity.id
_entity.type
_entity.pdbx_description
1 polymer ?
#
loop_
_entity_poly.entity_id
_entity_poly.type
_entity_poly.pdbx_seq_one_letter_code
_entity_poly.pdbx_strand_id
1 'polypeptide(L)'
;MAWVLRCAGLLMICCLSTEASEGGKDKRFNQSARVNGTGFAIAAESKQLLSSKALRGTKKDSEEIPDPNEEEPIPLPSIHFIAEYIDMASKQINTELAYIPARPYLNIITNSSPIQLQMAGIAAWAYDLEYFKMAYPDGWAGGWKVVAEYINTTQSLLVDGHDVVALLAKGKNCAITFSGTHGLADWSTNLNIQQASLPQCGLFGVHEGFLEAFLQFMLNDDWSDSFEPYLAENCSEGIHVTGHSQGAAVAAVFAACMNAAGTNLTLPDLWRFGKLVHAGRTVRTRVNVTDLHGLGGPGISTTQLWNYQRPDGVFPGSRFFNQDYMSFDPVPWLTYAFRYTHPRARTVKMSDRPQNFGAMTEESMFEPTIVSFVPDIMFHLPPEYLRRIVMAIRSVSVKVVQARGLPTRSARPLLGDKPSIYATIEASNRKWRTTPRTSKKKNMASPAWGETLHLEEYEPGDELEVKVWDAVWPWGVDKAVGTVKLNSKAFEPHGFDGWVSTESGIRLKVSVVISYRDMDGI
;
A
#
# COMPACT_ATOMS: atom_id res chain seq x y z
N MET A 1 35.30 6.10 -10.80
CA MET A 1 34.21 6.20 -11.81
C MET A 1 34.62 5.63 -13.18
N ALA A 2 35.25 4.44 -13.23
CA ALA A 2 35.71 3.82 -14.48
C ALA A 2 35.67 2.27 -14.46
N TRP A 3 34.82 1.67 -13.61
CA TRP A 3 34.83 0.22 -13.38
C TRP A 3 33.46 -0.47 -13.48
N VAL A 4 32.39 0.25 -13.84
CA VAL A 4 31.02 -0.31 -13.88
C VAL A 4 30.49 -0.56 -15.31
N LEU A 5 31.22 -0.18 -16.36
CA LEU A 5 30.79 -0.34 -17.77
C LEU A 5 31.38 -1.59 -18.48
N ARG A 6 31.47 -2.75 -17.81
CA ARG A 6 31.99 -3.99 -18.45
C ARG A 6 31.15 -5.26 -18.30
N CYS A 7 29.88 -5.19 -17.88
CA CYS A 7 29.06 -6.41 -17.73
C CYS A 7 27.79 -6.50 -18.60
N ALA A 8 27.61 -5.63 -19.59
CA ALA A 8 26.44 -5.68 -20.50
C ALA A 8 26.80 -6.10 -21.93
N GLY A 9 27.61 -7.15 -22.09
CA GLY A 9 28.00 -7.63 -23.42
C GLY A 9 28.43 -9.09 -23.38
N LEU A 10 27.47 -10.01 -23.30
CA LEU A 10 27.58 -11.43 -23.69
C LEU A 10 26.26 -12.16 -23.38
N LEU A 11 25.26 -12.07 -24.27
CA LEU A 11 24.19 -13.07 -24.40
C LEU A 11 23.37 -12.83 -25.68
N MET A 12 24.00 -13.08 -26.82
CA MET A 12 23.31 -13.50 -28.04
C MET A 12 24.32 -14.24 -28.90
N ILE A 13 24.07 -15.53 -29.14
CA ILE A 13 24.46 -16.40 -30.27
C ILE A 13 24.40 -17.83 -29.74
N CYS A 14 23.35 -18.56 -30.16
CA CYS A 14 23.37 -19.98 -30.55
C CYS A 14 21.92 -20.48 -30.55
N CYS A 15 21.30 -20.53 -31.73
CA CYS A 15 20.37 -21.60 -32.13
C CYS A 15 19.88 -21.35 -33.56
N LEU A 16 20.58 -21.90 -34.56
CA LEU A 16 19.99 -22.26 -35.86
C LEU A 16 20.78 -23.43 -36.48
N SER A 17 20.14 -24.59 -36.58
CA SER A 17 20.14 -25.58 -37.69
C SER A 17 19.42 -26.84 -37.18
N THR A 18 18.14 -27.03 -37.52
CA THR A 18 17.59 -27.78 -38.67
C THR A 18 17.84 -29.28 -38.62
N GLU A 19 16.76 -30.06 -38.43
CA GLU A 19 16.41 -31.14 -39.36
C GLU A 19 14.92 -31.51 -39.26
N ALA A 20 14.38 -31.92 -40.41
CA ALA A 20 12.97 -32.06 -40.75
C ALA A 20 12.45 -33.49 -40.55
N SER A 21 11.12 -33.65 -40.44
CA SER A 21 10.34 -34.63 -41.23
C SER A 21 8.84 -34.53 -40.95
N GLU A 22 8.06 -34.39 -42.05
CA GLU A 22 6.73 -34.95 -42.39
C GLU A 22 5.62 -35.05 -41.31
N GLY A 23 4.36 -34.64 -41.53
CA GLY A 23 3.61 -34.24 -42.71
C GLY A 23 2.12 -34.19 -42.37
N GLY A 24 1.27 -33.66 -43.28
CA GLY A 24 -0.17 -33.99 -43.27
C GLY A 24 -1.18 -32.84 -43.40
N LYS A 25 -1.46 -32.47 -44.67
CA LYS A 25 -2.79 -32.22 -45.29
C LYS A 25 -3.72 -31.10 -44.78
N ASP A 26 -3.87 -30.13 -45.69
CA ASP A 26 -5.12 -29.58 -46.25
C ASP A 26 -6.26 -29.12 -45.31
N LYS A 27 -6.58 -27.81 -45.38
CA LYS A 27 -7.75 -27.35 -46.14
C LYS A 27 -7.77 -25.84 -46.36
N ARG A 28 -8.06 -25.48 -47.61
CA ARG A 28 -8.36 -24.14 -48.14
C ARG A 28 -9.53 -23.50 -47.40
N PHE A 29 -9.44 -22.20 -47.13
CA PHE A 29 -10.53 -21.27 -47.42
C PHE A 29 -9.97 -19.90 -47.82
N ASN A 30 -10.69 -19.30 -48.76
CA ASN A 30 -10.31 -18.20 -49.63
C ASN A 30 -11.15 -16.97 -49.26
N GLN A 31 -10.78 -15.81 -49.83
CA GLN A 31 -11.51 -14.53 -49.88
C GLN A 31 -11.36 -13.61 -48.65
N SER A 32 -10.56 -12.55 -48.71
CA SER A 32 -10.71 -11.29 -49.46
C SER A 32 -11.72 -10.33 -48.83
N ALA A 33 -11.21 -9.34 -48.10
CA ALA A 33 -11.90 -8.07 -47.89
C ALA A 33 -10.86 -6.95 -47.92
N ARG A 34 -10.92 -6.17 -49.01
CA ARG A 34 -10.29 -4.85 -49.12
C ARG A 34 -10.97 -3.92 -48.12
N VAL A 35 -10.19 -3.21 -47.32
CA VAL A 35 -10.65 -1.99 -46.64
C VAL A 35 -9.67 -0.88 -46.98
N ASN A 36 -10.23 0.21 -47.51
CA ASN A 36 -9.55 1.42 -47.92
C ASN A 36 -8.91 2.10 -46.69
N GLY A 37 -7.59 2.23 -46.70
CA GLY A 37 -6.86 3.07 -45.75
C GLY A 37 -6.86 4.53 -46.23
N THR A 38 -7.60 5.39 -45.54
CA THR A 38 -7.36 6.83 -45.55
C THR A 38 -6.39 7.14 -44.40
N GLY A 39 -5.11 7.29 -44.74
CA GLY A 39 -4.09 7.76 -43.80
C GLY A 39 -4.18 9.28 -43.63
N PHE A 40 -4.36 9.73 -42.39
CA PHE A 40 -4.05 11.10 -42.00
C PHE A 40 -2.64 11.12 -41.40
N ALA A 41 -1.71 11.76 -42.11
CA ALA A 41 -0.41 12.14 -41.60
C ALA A 41 -0.56 13.49 -40.88
N ILE A 42 -0.19 13.55 -39.59
CA ILE A 42 0.08 14.82 -38.91
C ILE A 42 1.60 14.91 -38.78
N ALA A 43 2.17 15.79 -39.61
CA ALA A 43 3.55 16.23 -39.48
C ALA A 43 3.62 17.27 -38.34
N ALA A 44 4.45 17.00 -37.34
CA ALA A 44 4.86 18.02 -36.36
C ALA A 44 6.25 18.53 -36.77
N GLU A 45 6.29 19.64 -37.50
CA GLU A 45 7.48 20.49 -37.59
C GLU A 45 7.42 21.52 -36.46
N SER A 46 8.34 21.43 -35.50
CA SER A 46 8.69 22.57 -34.63
C SER A 46 10.14 22.96 -34.88
N LYS A 47 10.36 23.82 -35.88
CA LYS A 47 11.57 24.65 -35.96
C LYS A 47 11.27 25.96 -35.27
N GLN A 48 11.87 26.19 -34.10
CA GLN A 48 12.13 27.55 -33.63
C GLN A 48 13.64 27.77 -33.53
N LEU A 49 14.11 28.62 -34.43
CA LEU A 49 15.43 29.22 -34.43
C LEU A 49 15.56 30.19 -33.25
N LEU A 50 16.57 29.97 -32.41
CA LEU A 50 17.14 31.04 -31.59
C LEU A 50 18.30 31.65 -32.38
N SER A 51 18.08 32.83 -32.97
CA SER A 51 19.18 33.67 -33.47
C SER A 51 19.54 34.72 -32.44
N SER A 52 20.83 34.81 -32.17
CA SER A 52 21.51 35.83 -31.39
C SER A 52 21.31 37.25 -31.93
N LYS A 53 21.25 38.24 -31.04
CA LYS A 53 22.23 39.34 -30.99
C LYS A 53 22.07 40.24 -29.77
N ALA A 54 23.23 40.59 -29.24
CA ALA A 54 23.50 41.48 -28.12
C ALA A 54 23.29 42.95 -28.47
N LEU A 55 23.06 43.79 -27.44
CA LEU A 55 23.65 45.12 -27.31
C LEU A 55 23.69 45.58 -25.84
N ARG A 56 24.93 45.59 -25.33
CA ARG A 56 25.57 46.37 -24.25
C ARG A 56 24.72 47.22 -23.30
N GLY A 57 24.97 47.00 -22.01
CA GLY A 57 24.94 48.01 -20.96
C GLY A 57 25.73 47.51 -19.74
N THR A 58 27.00 47.90 -19.60
CA THR A 58 27.82 47.60 -18.43
C THR A 58 27.33 48.40 -17.23
N LYS A 59 26.67 47.74 -16.28
CA LYS A 59 26.38 48.30 -14.96
C LYS A 59 27.19 47.52 -13.92
N LYS A 60 27.79 48.28 -13.02
CA LYS A 60 28.77 47.89 -12.01
C LYS A 60 28.15 46.86 -11.06
N ASP A 61 28.76 45.69 -10.99
CA ASP A 61 28.38 44.60 -10.10
C ASP A 61 28.52 45.04 -8.63
N SER A 62 27.39 45.11 -7.92
CA SER A 62 27.37 44.91 -6.49
C SER A 62 27.31 43.42 -6.26
N GLU A 63 28.33 42.85 -5.61
CA GLU A 63 28.29 41.47 -5.11
C GLU A 63 27.09 41.33 -4.19
N GLU A 64 26.02 40.73 -4.72
CA GLU A 64 24.85 40.32 -3.96
C GLU A 64 25.28 39.13 -3.11
N ILE A 65 25.25 39.30 -1.79
CA ILE A 65 25.51 38.22 -0.83
C ILE A 65 24.39 37.20 -1.06
N PRO A 66 24.69 35.95 -1.45
CA PRO A 66 23.66 34.95 -1.68
C PRO A 66 22.82 34.77 -0.41
N ASP A 67 21.50 34.85 -0.56
CA ASP A 67 20.57 34.66 0.56
C ASP A 67 20.80 33.24 1.12
N PRO A 68 21.19 33.10 2.40
CA PRO A 68 21.44 31.79 3.00
C PRO A 68 20.20 30.89 3.05
N ASN A 69 19.02 31.37 2.64
CA ASN A 69 17.79 30.59 2.52
C ASN A 69 17.39 30.27 1.06
N GLU A 70 18.18 30.68 0.07
CA GLU A 70 17.92 30.34 -1.33
C GLU A 70 18.55 28.97 -1.64
N GLU A 71 17.88 27.90 -1.18
CA GLU A 71 18.27 26.53 -1.54
C GLU A 71 18.15 26.36 -3.06
N GLU A 72 19.25 25.95 -3.71
CA GLU A 72 19.23 25.64 -5.14
C GLU A 72 18.14 24.59 -5.42
N PRO A 73 17.23 24.84 -6.38
CA PRO A 73 16.16 23.92 -6.67
C PRO A 73 16.73 22.57 -7.08
N ILE A 74 16.29 21.50 -6.40
CA ILE A 74 16.69 20.13 -6.71
C ILE A 74 16.44 19.88 -8.21
N PRO A 75 17.45 19.42 -8.97
CA PRO A 75 17.29 19.21 -10.40
C PRO A 75 16.17 18.20 -10.65
N LEU A 76 15.10 18.66 -11.31
CA LEU A 76 13.99 17.81 -11.67
C LEU A 76 14.46 16.76 -12.69
N PRO A 77 14.06 15.48 -12.56
CA PRO A 77 14.28 14.51 -13.60
C PRO A 77 13.62 14.98 -14.90
N SER A 78 14.19 14.56 -16.03
CA SER A 78 13.63 14.95 -17.32
C SER A 78 12.19 14.44 -17.44
N ILE A 79 11.31 15.25 -18.04
CA ILE A 79 9.92 14.87 -18.35
C ILE A 79 9.87 13.53 -19.12
N HIS A 80 10.91 13.25 -19.91
CA HIS A 80 11.04 12.01 -20.66
C HIS A 80 11.22 10.78 -19.75
N PHE A 81 12.08 10.87 -18.72
CA PHE A 81 12.25 9.78 -17.75
C PHE A 81 10.96 9.47 -17.00
N ILE A 82 10.23 10.52 -16.61
CA ILE A 82 8.92 10.39 -15.97
C ILE A 82 7.96 9.64 -16.92
N ALA A 83 7.84 10.07 -18.17
CA ALA A 83 6.94 9.46 -19.15
C ALA A 83 7.29 7.99 -19.48
N GLU A 84 8.57 7.64 -19.64
CA GLU A 84 9.00 6.25 -19.90
C GLU A 84 8.70 5.34 -18.72
N TYR A 85 8.97 5.81 -17.50
CA TYR A 85 8.69 5.05 -16.29
C TYR A 85 7.19 4.74 -16.14
N ILE A 86 6.36 5.75 -16.42
CA ILE A 86 4.90 5.67 -16.40
C ILE A 86 4.37 4.61 -17.38
N ASP A 87 4.87 4.62 -18.62
CA ASP A 87 4.49 3.65 -19.64
C ASP A 87 4.88 2.21 -19.24
N MET A 88 6.06 2.05 -18.63
CA MET A 88 6.48 0.76 -18.09
C MET A 88 5.57 0.29 -16.94
N ALA A 89 5.22 1.20 -16.02
CA ALA A 89 4.41 0.91 -14.85
C ALA A 89 2.99 0.44 -15.21
N SER A 90 2.33 1.07 -16.20
CA SER A 90 1.00 0.64 -16.63
C SER A 90 0.97 -0.73 -17.27
N LYS A 91 1.97 -1.07 -18.08
CA LYS A 91 2.05 -2.38 -18.74
C LYS A 91 2.18 -3.53 -17.74
N GLN A 92 2.64 -3.26 -16.52
CA GLN A 92 2.76 -4.27 -15.46
C GLN A 92 1.47 -4.44 -14.64
N ILE A 93 0.60 -3.44 -14.57
CA ILE A 93 -0.63 -3.51 -13.78
C ILE A 93 -1.77 -4.07 -14.65
N ASN A 94 -1.83 -5.40 -14.79
CA ASN A 94 -3.11 -6.05 -15.10
C ASN A 94 -3.92 -6.12 -13.80
N THR A 95 -4.92 -5.25 -13.70
CA THR A 95 -5.64 -4.86 -12.48
C THR A 95 -6.25 -6.03 -11.71
N GLU A 96 -6.87 -7.02 -12.37
CA GLU A 96 -7.48 -8.15 -11.66
C GLU A 96 -6.48 -9.04 -10.89
N LEU A 97 -5.23 -9.14 -11.34
CA LEU A 97 -4.22 -9.98 -10.69
C LEU A 97 -3.48 -9.26 -9.55
N ALA A 98 -3.51 -7.93 -9.52
CA ALA A 98 -2.80 -7.13 -8.54
C ALA A 98 -3.44 -7.17 -7.13
N TYR A 99 -4.74 -7.48 -7.02
CA TYR A 99 -5.48 -7.36 -5.75
C TYR A 99 -5.71 -8.69 -5.01
N ILE A 100 -5.70 -9.84 -5.70
CA ILE A 100 -5.74 -11.18 -5.09
C ILE A 100 -4.69 -11.34 -3.96
N PRO A 101 -3.45 -10.82 -4.09
CA PRO A 101 -2.44 -10.90 -3.05
C PRO A 101 -2.80 -10.20 -1.72
N ALA A 102 -3.77 -9.29 -1.68
CA ALA A 102 -4.16 -8.61 -0.43
C ALA A 102 -4.97 -9.50 0.52
N ARG A 103 -5.68 -10.52 0.00
CA ARG A 103 -6.66 -11.31 0.77
C ARG A 103 -6.10 -11.95 2.04
N PRO A 104 -4.89 -12.56 2.06
CA PRO A 104 -4.31 -13.09 3.29
C PRO A 104 -4.16 -12.03 4.39
N TYR A 105 -3.75 -10.81 4.02
CA TYR A 105 -3.60 -9.70 4.96
C TYR A 105 -4.94 -9.14 5.42
N LEU A 106 -5.95 -9.11 4.54
CA LEU A 106 -7.29 -8.66 4.89
C LEU A 106 -7.99 -9.61 5.88
N ASN A 107 -7.73 -10.91 5.78
CA ASN A 107 -8.35 -11.92 6.65
C ASN A 107 -7.84 -11.89 8.10
N ILE A 108 -6.68 -11.28 8.36
CA ILE A 108 -6.11 -11.18 9.71
C ILE A 108 -6.48 -9.90 10.46
N ILE A 109 -7.22 -8.99 9.82
CA ILE A 109 -7.66 -7.75 10.45
C ILE A 109 -8.91 -8.07 11.26
N THR A 110 -8.89 -7.66 12.52
CA THR A 110 -9.95 -7.94 13.49
C THR A 110 -10.51 -6.66 14.08
N ASN A 111 -11.59 -6.78 14.84
CA ASN A 111 -12.14 -5.68 15.62
C ASN A 111 -11.15 -4.99 16.56
N SER A 112 -10.12 -5.72 17.02
CA SER A 112 -9.07 -5.25 17.92
C SER A 112 -7.81 -4.77 17.19
N SER A 113 -7.75 -4.86 15.87
CA SER A 113 -6.60 -4.34 15.11
C SER A 113 -6.50 -2.82 15.27
N PRO A 114 -5.30 -2.23 15.25
CA PRO A 114 -5.14 -0.77 15.28
C PRO A 114 -5.93 -0.09 14.14
N ILE A 115 -6.43 1.12 14.40
CA ILE A 115 -7.32 1.82 13.45
C ILE A 115 -6.62 2.06 12.11
N GLN A 116 -5.31 2.33 12.10
CA GLN A 116 -4.51 2.51 10.89
C GLN A 116 -4.54 1.26 10.00
N LEU A 117 -4.47 0.06 10.60
CA LEU A 117 -4.56 -1.19 9.85
C LEU A 117 -5.99 -1.45 9.36
N GLN A 118 -7.00 -1.13 10.17
CA GLN A 118 -8.40 -1.20 9.72
C GLN A 118 -8.63 -0.30 8.51
N MET A 119 -8.19 0.96 8.57
CA MET A 119 -8.34 1.92 7.46
C MET A 119 -7.56 1.50 6.22
N ALA A 120 -6.34 0.95 6.39
CA ALA A 120 -5.60 0.41 5.26
C ALA A 120 -6.32 -0.76 4.58
N GLY A 121 -6.94 -1.65 5.36
CA GLY A 121 -7.77 -2.73 4.82
C GLY A 121 -9.02 -2.20 4.11
N ILE A 122 -9.70 -1.18 4.66
CA ILE A 122 -10.85 -0.53 4.01
C ILE A 122 -10.45 0.14 2.69
N ALA A 123 -9.32 0.85 2.66
CA ALA A 123 -8.80 1.45 1.44
C ALA A 123 -8.50 0.41 0.35
N ALA A 124 -7.97 -0.76 0.73
CA ALA A 124 -7.76 -1.88 -0.19
C ALA A 124 -9.08 -2.49 -0.68
N TRP A 125 -10.10 -2.56 0.18
CA TRP A 125 -11.42 -3.10 -0.19
C TRP A 125 -12.18 -2.27 -1.22
N ALA A 126 -11.88 -0.97 -1.35
CA ALA A 126 -12.50 -0.12 -2.37
C ALA A 126 -12.26 -0.62 -3.81
N TYR A 127 -11.25 -1.48 -4.03
CA TYR A 127 -10.95 -2.08 -5.33
C TYR A 127 -11.59 -3.46 -5.57
N ASP A 128 -12.09 -4.12 -4.52
CA ASP A 128 -12.68 -5.48 -4.61
C ASP A 128 -13.96 -5.54 -3.77
N LEU A 129 -14.83 -4.53 -3.94
CA LEU A 129 -16.04 -4.34 -3.13
C LEU A 129 -17.07 -5.46 -3.36
N GLU A 130 -17.15 -6.00 -4.58
CA GLU A 130 -18.03 -7.14 -4.87
C GLU A 130 -17.62 -8.38 -4.09
N TYR A 131 -16.33 -8.75 -4.13
CA TYR A 131 -15.82 -9.86 -3.32
C TYR A 131 -16.02 -9.58 -1.83
N PHE A 132 -15.78 -8.35 -1.37
CA PHE A 132 -16.03 -7.99 0.02
C PHE A 132 -17.44 -8.33 0.45
N LYS A 133 -18.45 -7.87 -0.31
CA LYS A 133 -19.87 -8.09 -0.01
C LYS A 133 -20.22 -9.58 -0.06
N MET A 134 -19.65 -10.31 -1.02
CA MET A 134 -19.87 -11.76 -1.16
C MET A 134 -19.23 -12.55 -0.02
N ALA A 135 -17.98 -12.24 0.34
CA ALA A 135 -17.21 -12.96 1.35
C ALA A 135 -17.65 -12.61 2.77
N TYR A 136 -18.19 -11.40 2.97
CA TYR A 136 -18.52 -10.82 4.27
C TYR A 136 -19.90 -10.15 4.28
N PRO A 137 -20.99 -10.88 4.01
CA PRO A 137 -22.33 -10.30 3.88
C PRO A 137 -22.83 -9.61 5.16
N ASP A 138 -22.39 -10.08 6.33
CA ASP A 138 -22.75 -9.53 7.64
C ASP A 138 -21.74 -8.48 8.15
N GLY A 139 -20.71 -8.16 7.36
CA GLY A 139 -19.58 -7.32 7.73
C GLY A 139 -18.27 -8.11 7.82
N TRP A 140 -17.18 -7.42 7.52
CA TRP A 140 -15.82 -8.00 7.53
C TRP A 140 -15.30 -8.19 8.95
N ALA A 141 -14.28 -9.03 9.12
CA ALA A 141 -13.66 -9.37 10.41
C ALA A 141 -13.21 -8.15 11.25
N GLY A 142 -13.00 -6.98 10.60
CA GLY A 142 -12.81 -5.69 11.27
C GLY A 142 -14.06 -5.08 11.91
N GLY A 143 -15.23 -5.73 11.81
CA GLY A 143 -16.54 -5.26 12.28
C GLY A 143 -17.21 -4.20 11.41
N TRP A 144 -16.61 -3.90 10.26
CA TRP A 144 -17.09 -2.89 9.31
C TRP A 144 -18.06 -3.52 8.32
N LYS A 145 -19.20 -2.87 8.12
CA LYS A 145 -20.23 -3.26 7.16
C LYS A 145 -20.43 -2.14 6.15
N VAL A 146 -20.49 -2.47 4.86
CA VAL A 146 -20.87 -1.51 3.81
C VAL A 146 -22.35 -1.16 3.98
N VAL A 147 -22.64 0.14 4.09
CA VAL A 147 -24.00 0.66 4.33
C VAL A 147 -24.47 1.59 3.22
N ALA A 148 -23.55 2.20 2.48
CA ALA A 148 -23.82 2.88 1.22
C ALA A 148 -22.62 2.72 0.29
N GLU A 149 -22.87 2.74 -1.02
CA GLU A 149 -21.84 2.72 -2.05
C GLU A 149 -22.26 3.61 -3.21
N TYR A 150 -21.29 4.22 -3.86
CA TYR A 150 -21.42 4.92 -5.12
C TYR A 150 -20.40 4.33 -6.08
N ILE A 151 -20.87 3.84 -7.22
CA ILE A 151 -20.04 3.25 -8.27
C ILE A 151 -20.21 4.10 -9.52
N ASN A 152 -19.20 4.88 -9.86
CA ASN A 152 -19.17 5.65 -11.08
C ASN A 152 -18.95 4.73 -12.28
N THR A 153 -20.03 4.38 -12.99
CA THR A 153 -19.96 3.62 -14.25
C THR A 153 -19.80 4.51 -15.48
N THR A 154 -19.71 5.84 -15.30
CA THR A 154 -19.69 6.81 -16.41
C THR A 154 -18.34 6.93 -17.11
N GLN A 155 -17.44 5.95 -16.95
CA GLN A 155 -16.12 6.01 -17.56
C GLN A 155 -16.17 5.96 -19.09
N SER A 156 -15.20 6.68 -19.67
CA SER A 156 -14.93 6.80 -21.10
C SER A 156 -14.81 5.41 -21.75
N LEU A 157 -15.30 5.28 -22.98
CA LEU A 157 -15.27 4.08 -23.85
C LEU A 157 -13.89 3.38 -24.01
N LEU A 158 -12.82 3.89 -23.38
CA LEU A 158 -11.43 3.50 -23.57
C LEU A 158 -10.70 3.05 -22.30
N VAL A 159 -11.29 3.19 -21.09
CA VAL A 159 -10.65 2.76 -19.84
C VAL A 159 -11.68 2.01 -18.99
N ASP A 160 -11.44 0.71 -18.79
CA ASP A 160 -12.25 -0.12 -17.91
C ASP A 160 -11.81 0.11 -16.45
N GLY A 161 -12.61 0.88 -15.73
CA GLY A 161 -12.45 1.13 -14.30
C GLY A 161 -13.73 1.69 -13.69
N HIS A 162 -13.92 1.50 -12.39
CA HIS A 162 -15.00 2.12 -11.65
C HIS A 162 -14.40 2.98 -10.54
N ASP A 163 -14.82 4.24 -10.46
CA ASP A 163 -14.54 5.03 -9.26
C ASP A 163 -15.55 4.60 -8.20
N VAL A 164 -15.05 3.99 -7.13
CA VAL A 164 -15.86 3.46 -6.04
C VAL A 164 -15.69 4.35 -4.83
N VAL A 165 -16.81 4.80 -4.28
CA VAL A 165 -16.88 5.39 -2.95
C VAL A 165 -17.74 4.48 -2.09
N ALA A 166 -17.21 4.05 -0.94
CA ALA A 166 -17.96 3.20 -0.03
C ALA A 166 -18.02 3.85 1.36
N LEU A 167 -19.21 3.80 1.96
CA LEU A 167 -19.44 4.12 3.36
C LEU A 167 -19.59 2.82 4.13
N LEU A 168 -18.75 2.64 5.14
CA LEU A 168 -18.75 1.52 6.05
C LEU A 168 -19.10 1.98 7.45
N ALA A 169 -19.79 1.15 8.22
CA ALA A 169 -20.15 1.42 9.61
C ALA A 169 -19.70 0.29 10.54
N LYS A 170 -19.30 0.67 11.76
CA LYS A 170 -18.97 -0.19 12.89
C LYS A 170 -19.53 0.43 14.16
N GLY A 171 -20.73 0.01 14.55
CA GLY A 171 -21.48 0.70 15.60
C GLY A 171 -21.77 2.14 15.17
N LYS A 172 -21.32 3.11 15.98
CA LYS A 172 -21.46 4.56 15.71
C LYS A 172 -20.23 5.21 15.07
N ASN A 173 -19.22 4.40 14.72
CA ASN A 173 -18.06 4.83 13.96
C ASN A 173 -18.30 4.50 12.49
N CYS A 174 -17.93 5.43 11.61
CA CYS A 174 -18.11 5.28 10.18
C CYS A 174 -16.80 5.54 9.44
N ALA A 175 -16.63 4.88 8.30
CA ALA A 175 -15.47 5.05 7.44
C ALA A 175 -15.93 5.32 6.01
N ILE A 176 -15.43 6.39 5.40
CA ILE A 176 -15.63 6.66 3.97
C ILE A 176 -14.32 6.33 3.26
N THR A 177 -14.39 5.54 2.22
CA THR A 177 -13.23 5.22 1.39
C THR A 177 -13.45 5.57 -0.07
N PHE A 178 -12.38 6.07 -0.69
CA PHE A 178 -12.34 6.41 -2.10
C PHE A 178 -11.34 5.47 -2.79
N SER A 179 -11.75 4.81 -3.87
CA SER A 179 -10.83 4.06 -4.71
C SER A 179 -9.91 5.01 -5.48
N GLY A 180 -8.69 4.56 -5.76
CA GLY A 180 -7.84 5.22 -6.75
C GLY A 180 -8.16 4.80 -8.17
N THR A 181 -7.49 5.43 -9.13
CA THR A 181 -7.55 5.02 -10.53
C THR A 181 -6.94 3.64 -10.73
N HIS A 182 -7.48 2.90 -11.69
CA HIS A 182 -6.98 1.61 -12.15
C HIS A 182 -5.85 1.78 -13.19
N GLY A 183 -5.77 2.96 -13.81
CA GLY A 183 -4.75 3.34 -14.79
C GLY A 183 -3.82 4.41 -14.25
N LEU A 184 -2.79 4.01 -13.52
CA LEU A 184 -1.75 4.94 -13.05
C LEU A 184 -0.98 5.61 -14.19
N ALA A 185 -0.89 4.98 -15.37
CA ALA A 185 -0.31 5.66 -16.51
C ALA A 185 -1.19 6.75 -17.10
N ASP A 186 -2.48 6.51 -17.24
CA ASP A 186 -3.38 7.57 -17.73
C ASP A 186 -3.36 8.79 -16.81
N TRP A 187 -3.23 8.58 -15.50
CA TRP A 187 -3.11 9.68 -14.53
C TRP A 187 -1.83 10.49 -14.73
N SER A 188 -0.71 9.81 -14.98
CA SER A 188 0.60 10.44 -14.98
C SER A 188 1.03 10.96 -16.36
N THR A 189 0.47 10.43 -17.46
CA THR A 189 0.59 11.03 -18.80
C THR A 189 -0.37 12.21 -19.00
N ASN A 190 -1.54 12.19 -18.35
CA ASN A 190 -2.51 13.29 -18.35
C ASN A 190 -2.44 14.11 -17.07
N LEU A 191 -1.24 14.29 -16.50
CA LEU A 191 -0.97 15.26 -15.43
C LEU A 191 -1.29 16.67 -15.96
N ASN A 192 -2.58 16.95 -16.01
CA ASN A 192 -3.12 18.25 -16.29
C ASN A 192 -2.81 19.06 -15.04
N ILE A 193 -1.74 19.85 -15.10
CA ILE A 193 -1.26 20.70 -14.00
C ILE A 193 -2.26 21.85 -13.69
N GLN A 194 -3.45 21.80 -14.29
CA GLN A 194 -4.54 22.70 -13.96
C GLN A 194 -4.90 22.58 -12.48
N GLN A 195 -5.08 23.74 -11.90
CA GLN A 195 -5.41 23.93 -10.51
C GLN A 195 -6.78 24.57 -10.42
N ALA A 196 -7.58 24.06 -9.50
CA ALA A 196 -8.87 24.60 -9.14
C ALA A 196 -8.88 24.97 -7.66
N SER A 197 -9.84 25.80 -7.27
CA SER A 197 -9.99 26.25 -5.88
C SER A 197 -11.44 26.20 -5.48
N LEU A 198 -11.70 25.88 -4.21
CA LEU A 198 -13.00 25.92 -3.59
C LEU A 198 -12.90 26.71 -2.27
N PRO A 199 -12.97 28.05 -2.33
CA PRO A 199 -12.68 28.90 -1.18
C PRO A 199 -13.57 28.67 0.04
N GLN A 200 -14.83 28.24 -0.16
CA GLN A 200 -15.74 27.86 0.94
C GLN A 200 -15.17 26.73 1.81
N CYS A 201 -14.28 25.91 1.24
CA CYS A 201 -13.60 24.81 1.92
C CYS A 201 -12.15 25.13 2.32
N GLY A 202 -11.69 26.37 2.10
CA GLY A 202 -10.27 26.71 2.29
C GLY A 202 -9.32 25.97 1.33
N LEU A 203 -9.84 25.47 0.21
CA LEU A 203 -9.08 24.73 -0.78
C LEU A 203 -8.56 25.68 -1.87
N PHE A 204 -7.25 25.78 -2.01
CA PHE A 204 -6.60 26.68 -2.97
C PHE A 204 -5.52 25.96 -3.76
N GLY A 205 -5.56 26.08 -5.08
CA GLY A 205 -4.54 25.49 -5.94
C GLY A 205 -4.53 23.96 -5.92
N VAL A 206 -5.70 23.34 -5.71
CA VAL A 206 -5.89 21.89 -5.71
C VAL A 206 -5.83 21.38 -7.15
N HIS A 207 -5.16 20.26 -7.38
CA HIS A 207 -5.15 19.62 -8.69
C HIS A 207 -6.59 19.39 -9.18
N GLU A 208 -6.91 19.91 -10.37
CA GLU A 208 -8.28 19.95 -10.91
C GLU A 208 -8.94 18.56 -10.91
N GLY A 209 -8.25 17.54 -11.41
CA GLY A 209 -8.77 16.17 -11.43
C GLY A 209 -9.17 15.60 -10.05
N PHE A 210 -8.47 15.94 -8.96
CA PHE A 210 -8.84 15.49 -7.62
C PHE A 210 -10.06 16.24 -7.10
N LEU A 211 -10.15 17.55 -7.38
CA LEU A 211 -11.32 18.34 -7.04
C LEU A 211 -12.54 17.88 -7.84
N GLU A 212 -12.40 17.59 -9.13
CA GLU A 212 -13.47 17.05 -9.96
C GLU A 212 -13.99 15.71 -9.43
N ALA A 213 -13.11 14.80 -9.01
CA ALA A 213 -13.53 13.52 -8.44
C ALA A 213 -14.32 13.71 -7.14
N PHE A 214 -13.90 14.64 -6.28
CA PHE A 214 -14.66 15.06 -5.11
C PHE A 214 -16.03 15.65 -5.49
N LEU A 215 -16.06 16.60 -6.43
CA LEU A 215 -17.30 17.23 -6.89
C LEU A 215 -18.27 16.23 -7.50
N GLN A 216 -17.76 15.28 -8.29
CA GLN A 216 -18.57 14.26 -8.92
C GLN A 216 -19.32 13.43 -7.89
N PHE A 217 -18.64 13.04 -6.80
CA PHE A 217 -19.29 12.31 -5.71
C PHE A 217 -20.30 13.19 -4.96
N MET A 218 -19.91 14.39 -4.52
CA MET A 218 -20.78 15.24 -3.70
C MET A 218 -22.02 15.78 -4.45
N LEU A 219 -21.90 16.00 -5.75
CA LEU A 219 -22.99 16.43 -6.62
C LEU A 219 -23.89 15.26 -7.08
N ASN A 220 -23.51 14.02 -6.82
CA ASN A 220 -24.34 12.85 -7.11
C ASN A 220 -25.50 12.72 -6.11
N ASP A 221 -26.66 12.27 -6.57
CA ASP A 221 -27.83 12.07 -5.71
C ASP A 221 -27.57 11.07 -4.58
N ASP A 222 -26.70 10.07 -4.78
CA ASP A 222 -26.28 9.12 -3.74
C ASP A 222 -25.71 9.82 -2.49
N TRP A 223 -25.03 10.96 -2.63
CA TRP A 223 -24.59 11.75 -1.48
C TRP A 223 -25.76 12.22 -0.63
N SER A 224 -26.78 12.81 -1.27
CA SER A 224 -27.92 13.42 -0.56
C SER A 224 -28.94 12.37 -0.10
N ASP A 225 -29.06 11.27 -0.85
CA ASP A 225 -30.08 10.26 -0.64
C ASP A 225 -29.61 9.16 0.33
N SER A 226 -28.31 8.84 0.34
CA SER A 226 -27.77 7.71 1.09
C SER A 226 -26.66 8.09 2.08
N PHE A 227 -25.62 8.81 1.63
CA PHE A 227 -24.44 9.05 2.48
C PHE A 227 -24.70 10.08 3.58
N GLU A 228 -25.14 11.30 3.25
CA GLU A 228 -25.34 12.38 4.23
C GLU A 228 -26.36 12.01 5.31
N PRO A 229 -27.54 11.45 4.98
CA PRO A 229 -28.50 11.04 6.00
C PRO A 229 -27.93 9.98 6.94
N TYR A 230 -27.25 8.96 6.39
CA TYR A 230 -26.67 7.90 7.21
C TYR A 230 -25.59 8.45 8.13
N LEU A 231 -24.70 9.30 7.61
CA LEU A 231 -23.62 9.92 8.39
C LEU A 231 -24.18 10.76 9.54
N ALA A 232 -25.20 11.59 9.27
CA ALA A 232 -25.80 12.46 10.26
C ALA A 232 -26.52 11.68 11.39
N GLU A 233 -27.15 10.55 11.06
CA GLU A 233 -27.95 9.78 12.01
C GLU A 233 -27.17 8.72 12.78
N ASN A 234 -26.16 8.10 12.14
CA ASN A 234 -25.53 6.88 12.67
C ASN A 234 -24.08 7.06 13.08
N CYS A 235 -23.39 8.12 12.66
CA CYS A 235 -21.93 8.23 12.79
C CYS A 235 -21.50 9.22 13.89
N SER A 236 -22.11 9.11 15.08
CA SER A 236 -21.91 10.09 16.16
C SER A 236 -20.60 9.93 16.92
N GLU A 237 -19.89 8.80 16.80
CA GLU A 237 -18.61 8.56 17.50
C GLU A 237 -17.38 8.92 16.67
N GLY A 238 -17.50 8.94 15.35
CA GLY A 238 -16.43 9.37 14.48
C GLY A 238 -16.65 9.02 13.01
N ILE A 239 -16.05 9.82 12.15
CA ILE A 239 -16.02 9.61 10.70
C ILE A 239 -14.54 9.56 10.27
N HIS A 240 -14.10 8.36 9.94
CA HIS A 240 -12.78 8.08 9.39
C HIS A 240 -12.83 8.24 7.88
N VAL A 241 -11.83 8.87 7.28
CA VAL A 241 -11.75 8.99 5.83
C VAL A 241 -10.45 8.38 5.36
N THR A 242 -10.55 7.48 4.37
CA THR A 242 -9.38 6.77 3.86
C THR A 242 -9.39 6.60 2.35
N GLY A 243 -8.25 6.23 1.80
CA GLY A 243 -8.11 5.93 0.39
C GLY A 243 -6.68 5.55 0.07
N HIS A 244 -6.51 5.02 -1.14
CA HIS A 244 -5.22 4.63 -1.69
C HIS A 244 -4.97 5.34 -3.01
N SER A 245 -3.72 5.69 -3.31
CA SER A 245 -3.33 6.36 -4.56
C SER A 245 -4.16 7.66 -4.76
N GLN A 246 -4.74 7.87 -5.95
CA GLN A 246 -5.70 8.94 -6.21
C GLN A 246 -6.86 8.97 -5.19
N GLY A 247 -7.32 7.83 -4.68
CA GLY A 247 -8.35 7.78 -3.65
C GLY A 247 -7.91 8.45 -2.34
N ALA A 248 -6.63 8.34 -1.97
CA ALA A 248 -6.07 9.05 -0.83
C ALA A 248 -6.06 10.58 -1.03
N ALA A 249 -5.88 11.03 -2.28
CA ALA A 249 -5.96 12.44 -2.62
C ALA A 249 -7.39 12.98 -2.51
N VAL A 250 -8.38 12.26 -3.05
CA VAL A 250 -9.80 12.63 -2.94
C VAL A 250 -10.26 12.59 -1.47
N ALA A 251 -9.84 11.58 -0.71
CA ALA A 251 -10.07 11.49 0.73
C ALA A 251 -9.57 12.74 1.49
N ALA A 252 -8.39 13.24 1.14
CA ALA A 252 -7.83 14.44 1.75
C ALA A 252 -8.60 15.72 1.38
N VAL A 253 -9.00 15.88 0.11
CA VAL A 253 -9.86 16.98 -0.33
C VAL A 253 -11.20 16.96 0.40
N PHE A 254 -11.82 15.78 0.49
CA PHE A 254 -13.07 15.57 1.22
C PHE A 254 -12.92 15.94 2.70
N ALA A 255 -11.90 15.41 3.39
CA ALA A 255 -11.67 15.68 4.80
C ALA A 255 -11.46 17.17 5.10
N ALA A 256 -10.63 17.84 4.30
CA ALA A 256 -10.39 19.27 4.45
C ALA A 256 -11.67 20.10 4.23
N CYS A 257 -12.44 19.75 3.20
CA CYS A 257 -13.66 20.48 2.86
C CYS A 257 -14.77 20.29 3.90
N MET A 258 -15.03 19.05 4.34
CA MET A 258 -16.03 18.77 5.38
C MET A 258 -15.69 19.48 6.70
N ASN A 259 -14.41 19.54 7.04
CA ASN A 259 -13.96 20.21 8.27
C ASN A 259 -13.96 21.75 8.18
N ALA A 260 -14.16 22.33 6.98
CA ALA A 260 -14.14 23.77 6.74
C ALA A 260 -15.52 24.38 6.40
N ALA A 261 -16.33 23.68 5.60
CA ALA A 261 -17.51 24.24 4.92
C ALA A 261 -18.68 24.68 5.82
N GLY A 262 -18.65 24.34 7.11
CA GLY A 262 -19.79 24.52 8.00
C GLY A 262 -20.93 23.54 7.65
N THR A 263 -22.19 23.97 7.76
CA THR A 263 -23.36 23.06 7.63
C THR A 263 -23.89 22.91 6.20
N ASN A 264 -23.64 23.89 5.34
CA ASN A 264 -24.09 23.93 3.96
C ASN A 264 -22.92 24.32 3.07
N LEU A 265 -22.65 23.53 2.04
CA LEU A 265 -21.59 23.74 1.08
C LEU A 265 -22.19 23.98 -0.29
N THR A 266 -21.91 25.13 -0.91
CA THR A 266 -22.37 25.40 -2.28
C THR A 266 -21.29 24.99 -3.27
N LEU A 267 -21.59 23.97 -4.06
CA LEU A 267 -20.68 23.38 -5.03
C LEU A 267 -20.96 23.96 -6.43
N PRO A 268 -19.91 24.26 -7.22
CA PRO A 268 -20.06 24.74 -8.58
C PRO A 268 -20.55 23.62 -9.51
N ASP A 269 -20.96 23.99 -10.72
CA ASP A 269 -21.20 23.04 -11.81
C ASP A 269 -19.93 22.22 -12.08
N LEU A 270 -20.10 20.92 -12.31
CA LEU A 270 -19.03 20.05 -12.79
C LEU A 270 -19.14 19.92 -14.32
N TRP A 271 -18.14 20.46 -15.01
CA TRP A 271 -18.01 20.39 -16.47
C TRP A 271 -16.88 19.45 -16.84
N ARG A 272 -17.09 18.55 -17.82
CA ARG A 272 -16.04 17.73 -18.41
C ARG A 272 -16.10 17.81 -19.92
N PHE A 273 -14.97 18.14 -20.54
CA PHE A 273 -14.87 18.29 -22.00
C PHE A 273 -15.97 19.18 -22.61
N GLY A 274 -16.30 20.29 -21.93
CA GLY A 274 -17.34 21.23 -22.36
C GLY A 274 -18.79 20.75 -22.17
N LYS A 275 -19.01 19.58 -21.56
CA LYS A 275 -20.33 19.06 -21.22
C LYS A 275 -20.58 19.19 -19.72
N LEU A 276 -21.74 19.75 -19.37
CA LEU A 276 -22.22 19.76 -17.99
C LEU A 276 -22.50 18.31 -17.56
N VAL A 277 -21.77 17.83 -16.55
CA VAL A 277 -21.93 16.49 -15.97
C VAL A 277 -22.90 16.55 -14.81
N HIS A 278 -22.69 17.49 -13.89
CA HIS A 278 -23.59 17.75 -12.77
C HIS A 278 -23.80 19.26 -12.61
N ALA A 279 -25.06 19.67 -12.44
CA ALA A 279 -25.38 21.04 -12.06
C ALA A 279 -24.95 21.30 -10.61
N GLY A 280 -24.36 22.46 -10.38
CA GLY A 280 -23.95 22.93 -9.06
C GLY A 280 -25.16 23.08 -8.14
N ARG A 281 -24.96 22.74 -6.87
CA ARG A 281 -26.02 22.80 -5.86
C ARG A 281 -25.43 22.99 -4.47
N THR A 282 -26.27 23.46 -3.55
CA THR A 282 -25.94 23.47 -2.13
C THR A 282 -26.24 22.10 -1.54
N VAL A 283 -25.21 21.46 -1.00
CA VAL A 283 -25.31 20.19 -0.27
C VAL A 283 -25.14 20.41 1.22
N ARG A 284 -25.74 19.54 2.03
CA ARG A 284 -25.54 19.55 3.48
C ARG A 284 -24.22 18.86 3.82
N THR A 285 -23.53 19.40 4.81
CA THR A 285 -22.22 18.93 5.28
C THR A 285 -22.20 18.87 6.80
N ARG A 286 -23.19 18.18 7.41
CA ARG A 286 -23.32 18.05 8.87
C ARG A 286 -22.39 16.99 9.45
N VAL A 287 -21.19 16.88 8.89
CA VAL A 287 -20.26 15.79 9.15
C VAL A 287 -18.90 16.37 9.48
N ASN A 288 -18.32 15.91 10.59
CA ASN A 288 -16.97 16.28 10.99
C ASN A 288 -16.09 15.05 10.82
N VAL A 289 -15.04 15.19 9.99
CA VAL A 289 -14.07 14.13 9.78
C VAL A 289 -13.13 14.08 10.97
N THR A 290 -13.10 12.91 11.60
CA THR A 290 -12.33 12.62 12.82
C THR A 290 -10.87 12.37 12.50
N ASP A 291 -10.59 11.53 11.51
CA ASP A 291 -9.23 11.26 11.04
C ASP A 291 -9.16 11.00 9.52
N LEU A 292 -7.96 11.16 9.00
CA LEU A 292 -7.60 11.00 7.60
C LEU A 292 -6.45 10.00 7.48
N HIS A 293 -6.67 8.94 6.70
CA HIS A 293 -5.69 7.89 6.45
C HIS A 293 -5.43 7.74 4.95
N GLY A 294 -4.23 8.10 4.49
CA GLY A 294 -3.86 8.01 3.07
C GLY A 294 -2.77 6.98 2.82
N LEU A 295 -2.96 6.07 1.87
CA LEU A 295 -1.93 5.11 1.44
C LEU A 295 -1.39 5.48 0.05
N GLY A 296 -0.10 5.74 -0.07
CA GLY A 296 0.53 6.06 -1.37
C GLY A 296 -0.09 7.27 -2.07
N GLY A 297 -0.72 8.18 -1.32
CA GLY A 297 -1.40 9.33 -1.90
C GLY A 297 -0.41 10.32 -2.52
N PRO A 298 -0.72 10.92 -3.68
CA PRO A 298 0.04 12.04 -4.21
C PRO A 298 -0.18 13.32 -3.38
N GLY A 299 0.70 14.30 -3.55
CA GLY A 299 0.47 15.68 -3.18
C GLY A 299 -0.64 16.28 -4.03
N ILE A 300 -1.49 17.10 -3.42
CA ILE A 300 -2.82 17.42 -3.97
C ILE A 300 -3.05 18.89 -4.26
N SER A 301 -2.25 19.77 -3.67
CA SER A 301 -2.52 21.21 -3.65
C SER A 301 -1.24 22.02 -3.51
N THR A 302 -1.13 23.18 -4.15
CA THR A 302 0.04 24.06 -3.98
C THR A 302 0.08 24.68 -2.59
N THR A 303 -1.07 24.74 -1.91
CA THR A 303 -1.17 25.11 -0.50
C THR A 303 -1.46 23.87 0.33
N GLN A 304 -0.75 23.69 1.45
CA GLN A 304 -0.96 22.55 2.33
C GLN A 304 -2.40 22.54 2.84
N LEU A 305 -3.10 21.40 2.68
CA LEU A 305 -4.48 21.31 3.18
C LEU A 305 -4.48 21.34 4.71
N TRP A 306 -5.39 22.15 5.27
CA TRP A 306 -5.49 22.46 6.68
C TRP A 306 -6.74 21.85 7.31
N ASN A 307 -6.61 21.28 8.50
CA ASN A 307 -7.75 20.84 9.29
C ASN A 307 -8.32 21.98 10.13
N TYR A 308 -9.37 22.64 9.65
CA TYR A 308 -9.98 23.80 10.34
C TYR A 308 -10.68 23.46 11.67
N GLN A 309 -10.89 22.18 11.98
CA GLN A 309 -11.41 21.74 13.28
C GLN A 309 -10.33 21.67 14.36
N ARG A 310 -9.05 21.86 14.01
CA ARG A 310 -7.94 21.78 14.97
C ARG A 310 -7.06 23.03 14.96
N PRO A 311 -6.62 23.51 16.15
CA PRO A 311 -5.76 24.70 16.24
C PRO A 311 -4.40 24.52 15.54
N ASP A 312 -3.86 23.30 15.54
CA ASP A 312 -2.60 22.95 14.88
C ASP A 312 -2.75 22.72 13.38
N GLY A 313 -3.98 22.69 12.86
CA GLY A 313 -4.27 22.39 11.46
C GLY A 313 -3.96 20.97 11.02
N VAL A 314 -3.56 20.10 11.95
CA VAL A 314 -3.13 18.73 11.63
C VAL A 314 -4.35 17.82 11.58
N PHE A 315 -4.50 17.04 10.52
CA PHE A 315 -5.47 15.95 10.48
C PHE A 315 -4.99 14.83 11.39
N PRO A 316 -5.82 14.36 12.35
CA PRO A 316 -5.56 13.09 13.02
C PRO A 316 -5.51 11.96 11.99
N GLY A 317 -4.82 10.87 12.31
CA GLY A 317 -4.59 9.77 11.38
C GLY A 317 -3.17 9.77 10.83
N SER A 318 -2.96 9.15 9.66
CA SER A 318 -1.61 8.96 9.11
C SER A 318 -1.62 8.80 7.60
N ARG A 319 -0.60 9.37 6.95
CA ARG A 319 -0.23 9.07 5.58
C ARG A 319 0.91 8.07 5.54
N PHE A 320 0.85 7.16 4.60
CA PHE A 320 1.84 6.11 4.42
C PHE A 320 2.45 6.22 3.03
N PHE A 321 3.77 6.06 2.94
CA PHE A 321 4.45 5.89 1.66
C PHE A 321 5.52 4.79 1.78
N ASN A 322 5.69 3.99 0.73
CA ASN A 322 6.68 2.92 0.72
C ASN A 322 8.00 3.42 0.15
N GLN A 323 9.09 3.26 0.90
CA GLN A 323 10.44 3.58 0.46
C GLN A 323 11.46 2.69 1.17
N ASP A 324 12.19 1.89 0.39
CA ASP A 324 13.36 1.13 0.83
C ASP A 324 14.66 1.79 0.34
N TYR A 325 15.79 1.13 0.61
CA TYR A 325 17.10 1.63 0.21
C TYR A 325 17.24 1.79 -1.32
N MET A 326 16.75 0.81 -2.10
CA MET A 326 16.92 0.77 -3.57
C MET A 326 15.65 1.10 -4.36
N SER A 327 14.47 0.99 -3.74
CA SER A 327 13.17 1.07 -4.40
C SER A 327 12.17 1.90 -3.61
N PHE A 328 11.22 2.51 -4.30
CA PHE A 328 10.22 3.37 -3.67
C PHE A 328 8.93 3.44 -4.48
N ASP A 329 7.86 3.85 -3.82
CA ASP A 329 6.60 4.23 -4.47
C ASP A 329 6.75 5.59 -5.18
N PRO A 330 6.61 5.64 -6.52
CA PRO A 330 6.77 6.86 -7.30
C PRO A 330 5.66 7.90 -7.08
N VAL A 331 4.46 7.51 -6.65
CA VAL A 331 3.27 8.38 -6.69
C VAL A 331 3.34 9.53 -5.67
N PRO A 332 3.64 9.30 -4.38
CA PRO A 332 3.82 10.39 -3.43
C PRO A 332 4.90 11.40 -3.82
N TRP A 333 5.91 10.94 -4.56
CA TRP A 333 7.01 11.77 -5.05
C TRP A 333 6.67 12.54 -6.34
N LEU A 334 5.92 11.95 -7.28
CA LEU A 334 5.73 12.54 -8.60
C LEU A 334 5.13 13.97 -8.54
N THR A 335 4.19 14.20 -7.63
CA THR A 335 3.54 15.50 -7.47
C THR A 335 4.42 16.56 -6.83
N TYR A 336 5.48 16.16 -6.13
CA TYR A 336 6.47 17.09 -5.62
C TYR A 336 7.20 17.81 -6.76
N ALA A 337 7.48 17.11 -7.86
CA ALA A 337 8.06 17.71 -9.06
C ALA A 337 7.21 18.87 -9.62
N PHE A 338 5.92 18.90 -9.29
CA PHE A 338 4.96 19.93 -9.69
C PHE A 338 4.62 20.92 -8.57
N ARG A 339 5.41 20.94 -7.47
CA ARG A 339 5.22 21.81 -6.31
C ARG A 339 3.88 21.63 -5.60
N TYR A 340 3.27 20.45 -5.73
CA TYR A 340 2.13 20.10 -4.89
C TYR A 340 2.60 19.61 -3.55
N THR A 341 1.87 20.04 -2.53
CA THR A 341 2.04 19.70 -1.14
C THR A 341 1.04 18.62 -0.74
N HIS A 342 1.43 17.84 0.26
CA HIS A 342 0.58 16.81 0.85
C HIS A 342 -0.30 17.42 1.95
N PRO A 343 -1.45 16.82 2.31
CA PRO A 343 -2.26 17.35 3.41
C PRO A 343 -1.49 17.28 4.73
N ARG A 344 -1.79 18.20 5.65
CA ARG A 344 -1.13 18.32 6.94
C ARG A 344 -1.53 17.18 7.88
N ALA A 345 -0.95 16.00 7.68
CA ALA A 345 -1.21 14.78 8.44
C ALA A 345 0.12 14.11 8.75
N ARG A 346 0.21 13.42 9.90
CA ARG A 346 1.39 12.64 10.27
C ARG A 346 1.79 11.70 9.15
N THR A 347 3.07 11.57 8.88
CA THR A 347 3.57 10.70 7.82
C THR A 347 4.36 9.53 8.38
N VAL A 348 4.18 8.37 7.77
CA VAL A 348 4.88 7.14 8.07
C VAL A 348 5.58 6.68 6.80
N LYS A 349 6.92 6.68 6.81
CA LYS A 349 7.70 6.01 5.79
C LYS A 349 7.76 4.52 6.11
N MET A 350 7.20 3.72 5.22
CA MET A 350 7.20 2.27 5.32
C MET A 350 8.45 1.71 4.64
N SER A 351 9.35 1.16 5.46
CA SER A 351 10.57 0.48 5.03
C SER A 351 10.80 -0.74 5.92
N ASP A 352 11.94 -1.43 5.76
CA ASP A 352 12.42 -2.44 6.73
C ASP A 352 12.40 -1.94 8.18
N ARG A 353 12.57 -0.62 8.37
CA ARG A 353 12.42 0.07 9.65
C ARG A 353 11.48 1.25 9.46
N PRO A 354 10.19 1.12 9.77
CA PRO A 354 9.25 2.22 9.58
C PRO A 354 9.69 3.44 10.39
N GLN A 355 9.47 4.63 9.83
CA GLN A 355 9.86 5.90 10.44
C GLN A 355 8.66 6.83 10.48
N ASN A 356 8.44 7.44 11.63
CA ASN A 356 7.42 8.45 11.83
C ASN A 356 8.00 9.85 11.61
N PHE A 357 7.25 10.65 10.88
CA PHE A 357 7.53 12.05 10.57
C PHE A 357 6.37 12.90 11.07
N GLY A 358 6.62 14.19 11.29
CA GLY A 358 5.57 15.12 11.66
C GLY A 358 4.55 15.35 10.52
N ALA A 359 3.78 16.42 10.64
CA ALA A 359 2.67 16.70 9.73
C ALA A 359 3.05 17.68 8.61
N MET A 360 4.31 18.14 8.57
CA MET A 360 4.74 19.11 7.57
C MET A 360 5.01 18.43 6.22
N THR A 361 4.91 19.20 5.14
CA THR A 361 5.16 18.65 3.80
C THR A 361 6.61 18.22 3.70
N GLU A 362 7.53 19.03 4.24
CA GLU A 362 8.97 18.84 4.19
C GLU A 362 9.40 17.52 4.84
N GLU A 363 8.82 17.21 6.00
CA GLU A 363 9.05 15.96 6.73
C GLU A 363 8.44 14.74 6.02
N SER A 364 7.55 14.99 5.06
CA SER A 364 6.90 13.99 4.23
C SER A 364 7.52 13.91 2.83
N MET A 365 8.57 14.71 2.56
CA MET A 365 9.22 14.71 1.27
C MET A 365 10.12 13.49 1.17
N PHE A 366 9.97 12.81 0.04
CA PHE A 366 10.95 11.86 -0.43
C PHE A 366 12.29 12.58 -0.62
N GLU A 367 13.32 12.16 0.10
CA GLU A 367 14.70 12.50 -0.20
C GLU A 367 15.25 11.36 -1.08
N PRO A 368 15.39 11.56 -2.41
CA PRO A 368 16.09 10.59 -3.22
C PRO A 368 17.52 10.51 -2.70
N THR A 369 17.87 9.39 -2.07
CA THR A 369 19.29 9.13 -1.84
C THR A 369 19.93 8.91 -3.20
N ILE A 370 21.24 9.21 -3.33
CA ILE A 370 22.02 8.97 -4.56
C ILE A 370 21.90 7.51 -5.07
N VAL A 371 21.41 6.58 -4.23
CA VAL A 371 21.31 5.14 -4.50
C VAL A 371 19.86 4.65 -4.70
N SER A 372 18.84 5.40 -4.28
CA SER A 372 17.42 5.02 -4.44
C SER A 372 16.94 5.34 -5.86
N PHE A 373 17.36 4.53 -6.85
CA PHE A 373 17.19 4.87 -8.27
C PHE A 373 16.04 4.12 -8.97
N VAL A 374 15.44 3.09 -8.36
CA VAL A 374 14.47 2.24 -9.06
C VAL A 374 13.06 2.45 -8.51
N PRO A 375 12.28 3.39 -9.05
CA PRO A 375 10.87 3.46 -8.74
C PRO A 375 10.22 2.10 -9.09
N ASP A 376 9.43 1.54 -8.17
CA ASP A 376 8.81 0.22 -8.33
C ASP A 376 7.30 0.36 -8.14
N ILE A 377 6.55 0.17 -9.22
CA ILE A 377 5.09 0.33 -9.16
C ILE A 377 4.44 -0.73 -8.28
N MET A 378 5.09 -1.88 -8.05
CA MET A 378 4.61 -2.90 -7.13
C MET A 378 4.56 -2.37 -5.69
N PHE A 379 5.44 -1.41 -5.35
CA PHE A 379 5.42 -0.73 -4.06
C PHE A 379 4.22 0.18 -3.90
N HIS A 380 3.60 0.58 -5.00
CA HIS A 380 2.40 1.40 -4.99
C HIS A 380 1.11 0.57 -4.87
N LEU A 381 1.16 -0.77 -4.87
CA LEU A 381 -0.08 -1.55 -4.81
C LEU A 381 -0.66 -1.60 -3.38
N PRO A 382 -2.00 -1.56 -3.20
CA PRO A 382 -2.61 -1.69 -1.86
C PRO A 382 -2.16 -2.92 -1.06
N PRO A 383 -2.03 -4.13 -1.65
CA PRO A 383 -1.48 -5.28 -0.93
C PRO A 383 -0.12 -5.02 -0.29
N GLU A 384 0.77 -4.27 -0.96
CA GLU A 384 2.12 -4.02 -0.44
C GLU A 384 2.10 -3.04 0.73
N TYR A 385 1.27 -2.00 0.65
CA TYR A 385 0.97 -1.13 1.80
C TYR A 385 0.43 -1.92 2.98
N LEU A 386 -0.55 -2.79 2.73
CA LEU A 386 -1.18 -3.59 3.77
C LEU A 386 -0.19 -4.56 4.41
N ARG A 387 0.61 -5.26 3.59
CA ARG A 387 1.70 -6.13 4.03
C ARG A 387 2.66 -5.38 4.95
N ARG A 388 3.19 -4.24 4.50
CA ARG A 388 4.16 -3.45 5.27
C ARG A 388 3.58 -2.93 6.58
N ILE A 389 2.33 -2.44 6.58
CA ILE A 389 1.67 -1.97 7.80
C ILE A 389 1.51 -3.13 8.78
N VAL A 390 1.05 -4.29 8.31
CA VAL A 390 0.97 -5.50 9.14
C VAL A 390 2.33 -5.85 9.71
N MET A 391 3.38 -5.90 8.89
CA MET A 391 4.73 -6.25 9.31
C MET A 391 5.32 -5.25 10.33
N ALA A 392 4.95 -3.98 10.24
CA ALA A 392 5.38 -2.95 11.16
C ALA A 392 4.75 -3.08 12.55
N ILE A 393 3.45 -3.40 12.61
CA ILE A 393 2.69 -3.34 13.88
C ILE A 393 2.41 -4.69 14.50
N ARG A 394 2.35 -5.76 13.71
CA ARG A 394 1.92 -7.08 14.16
C ARG A 394 3.14 -7.90 14.54
N SER A 395 3.14 -8.41 15.76
CA SER A 395 4.16 -9.33 16.23
C SER A 395 3.53 -10.67 16.59
N VAL A 396 4.16 -11.77 16.13
CA VAL A 396 3.79 -13.12 16.53
C VAL A 396 4.84 -13.65 17.49
N SER A 397 4.37 -14.18 18.62
CA SER A 397 5.24 -14.81 19.62
C SER A 397 4.74 -16.21 19.90
N VAL A 398 5.64 -17.16 20.05
CA VAL A 398 5.29 -18.55 20.34
C VAL A 398 5.95 -18.97 21.64
N LYS A 399 5.11 -19.34 22.60
CA LYS A 399 5.51 -19.91 23.87
C LYS A 399 5.55 -21.43 23.78
N VAL A 400 6.74 -22.01 23.87
CA VAL A 400 6.90 -23.46 23.97
C VAL A 400 6.84 -23.83 25.45
N VAL A 401 5.73 -24.38 25.90
CA VAL A 401 5.47 -24.59 27.33
C VAL A 401 6.18 -25.85 27.83
N GLN A 402 5.89 -27.00 27.21
CA GLN A 402 6.41 -28.31 27.64
C GLN A 402 6.35 -29.35 26.52
N ALA A 403 7.18 -30.39 26.62
CA ALA A 403 7.10 -31.61 25.79
C ALA A 403 6.80 -32.85 26.64
N ARG A 404 6.17 -33.87 26.03
CA ARG A 404 5.92 -35.20 26.60
C ARG A 404 6.14 -36.28 25.55
N GLY A 405 6.47 -37.48 26.00
CA GLY A 405 6.67 -38.62 25.08
C GLY A 405 8.01 -38.60 24.36
N LEU A 406 9.03 -37.97 24.94
CA LEU A 406 10.38 -38.03 24.40
C LEU A 406 10.97 -39.45 24.52
N PRO A 407 11.81 -39.88 23.56
CA PRO A 407 12.48 -41.16 23.63
C PRO A 407 13.33 -41.26 24.90
N THR A 408 13.27 -42.44 25.55
CA THR A 408 13.99 -42.73 26.80
C THR A 408 15.48 -42.93 26.60
N ARG A 409 15.95 -43.11 25.36
CA ARG A 409 17.37 -43.21 25.00
C ARG A 409 17.82 -41.96 24.26
N SER A 410 18.85 -41.32 24.81
CA SER A 410 19.65 -40.29 24.16
C SER A 410 20.22 -40.77 22.83
N ALA A 411 20.42 -39.86 21.86
CA ALA A 411 21.25 -40.15 20.69
C ALA A 411 22.73 -40.43 21.06
N ARG A 412 23.11 -40.26 22.34
CA ARG A 412 24.42 -40.57 22.91
C ARG A 412 24.37 -41.81 23.82
N PRO A 413 24.50 -43.03 23.30
CA PRO A 413 24.45 -44.24 24.13
C PRO A 413 25.59 -44.38 25.16
N LEU A 414 26.71 -43.63 25.01
CA LEU A 414 27.91 -43.76 25.84
C LEU A 414 28.04 -42.72 26.98
N LEU A 415 27.20 -41.67 27.03
CA LEU A 415 27.39 -40.50 27.92
C LEU A 415 26.18 -40.13 28.78
N GLY A 416 25.12 -40.95 28.76
CA GLY A 416 23.94 -40.79 29.61
C GLY A 416 22.65 -41.21 28.92
N ASP A 417 21.69 -41.73 29.68
CA ASP A 417 20.48 -42.34 29.12
C ASP A 417 19.51 -41.30 28.54
N LYS A 418 19.56 -40.03 28.97
CA LYS A 418 18.53 -39.04 28.65
C LYS A 418 19.04 -37.95 27.69
N PRO A 419 18.24 -37.53 26.70
CA PRO A 419 18.65 -36.53 25.72
C PRO A 419 18.75 -35.11 26.32
N SER A 420 19.49 -34.22 25.64
CA SER A 420 19.55 -32.79 25.98
C SER A 420 18.71 -32.01 24.98
N ILE A 421 17.49 -31.64 25.36
CA ILE A 421 16.49 -31.19 24.39
C ILE A 421 16.35 -29.67 24.34
N TYR A 422 16.14 -29.13 23.14
CA TYR A 422 15.63 -27.77 22.91
C TYR A 422 14.61 -27.79 21.76
N ALA A 423 13.83 -26.73 21.63
CA ALA A 423 12.89 -26.55 20.52
C ALA A 423 13.27 -25.35 19.65
N THR A 424 12.98 -25.42 18.37
CA THR A 424 13.12 -24.32 17.40
C THR A 424 11.78 -24.06 16.70
N ILE A 425 11.62 -22.85 16.20
CA ILE A 425 10.43 -22.44 15.44
C ILE A 425 10.90 -21.72 14.18
N GLU A 426 10.35 -22.09 13.03
CA GLU A 426 10.59 -21.45 11.74
C GLU A 426 9.32 -21.48 10.87
N ALA A 427 9.29 -20.66 9.82
CA ALA A 427 8.28 -20.80 8.78
C ALA A 427 8.60 -22.03 7.92
N SER A 428 7.60 -22.87 7.65
CA SER A 428 7.81 -24.09 6.86
C SER A 428 7.91 -23.81 5.35
N ASN A 429 7.35 -22.69 4.92
CA ASN A 429 7.23 -22.24 3.53
C ASN A 429 8.35 -21.29 3.09
N ARG A 430 9.22 -20.81 4.00
CA ARG A 430 10.36 -19.96 3.65
C ARG A 430 11.47 -20.01 4.69
N LYS A 431 12.69 -19.66 4.27
CA LYS A 431 13.87 -19.68 5.12
C LYS A 431 14.02 -18.36 5.86
N TRP A 432 14.09 -18.42 7.19
CA TRP A 432 14.42 -17.25 8.02
C TRP A 432 15.93 -17.04 8.13
N ARG A 433 16.35 -15.79 8.35
CA ARG A 433 17.76 -15.47 8.62
C ARG A 433 18.20 -16.02 9.97
N THR A 434 17.32 -15.95 10.97
CA THR A 434 17.58 -16.49 12.31
C THR A 434 16.42 -17.36 12.76
N THR A 435 16.73 -18.57 13.23
CA THR A 435 15.74 -19.50 13.80
C THR A 435 15.69 -19.34 15.33
N PRO A 436 14.61 -18.78 15.91
CA PRO A 436 14.44 -18.72 17.36
C PRO A 436 14.47 -20.12 17.99
N ARG A 437 15.07 -20.22 19.18
CA ARG A 437 15.18 -21.49 19.92
C ARG A 437 15.07 -21.30 21.43
N THR A 438 14.55 -22.31 22.11
CA THR A 438 14.49 -22.35 23.57
C THR A 438 15.86 -22.66 24.19
N SER A 439 15.97 -22.47 25.51
CA SER A 439 17.08 -22.97 26.29
C SER A 439 17.14 -24.50 26.24
N LYS A 440 18.36 -25.02 26.40
CA LYS A 440 18.63 -26.46 26.42
C LYS A 440 18.31 -27.01 27.81
N LYS A 441 17.46 -28.05 27.87
CA LYS A 441 17.17 -28.80 29.10
C LYS A 441 17.88 -30.14 29.06
N LYS A 442 18.76 -30.39 30.02
CA LYS A 442 19.58 -31.60 30.07
C LYS A 442 18.84 -32.73 30.77
N ASN A 443 18.96 -33.95 30.25
CA ASN A 443 18.54 -35.19 30.90
C ASN A 443 17.07 -35.24 31.34
N MET A 444 16.14 -34.70 30.54
CA MET A 444 14.70 -34.63 30.87
C MET A 444 13.83 -35.28 29.79
N ALA A 445 12.94 -36.19 30.21
CA ALA A 445 11.96 -36.85 29.33
C ALA A 445 10.66 -36.02 29.14
N SER A 446 10.46 -35.01 29.99
CA SER A 446 9.33 -34.07 29.94
C SER A 446 9.81 -32.64 30.23
N PRO A 447 10.62 -32.03 29.36
CA PRO A 447 11.14 -30.69 29.58
C PRO A 447 9.99 -29.68 29.61
N ALA A 448 10.06 -28.77 30.58
CA ALA A 448 9.26 -27.55 30.62
C ALA A 448 10.19 -26.36 30.36
N TRP A 449 9.90 -25.59 29.32
CA TRP A 449 10.65 -24.37 29.00
C TRP A 449 9.89 -23.16 29.52
N GLY A 450 8.63 -23.01 29.10
CA GLY A 450 7.84 -21.82 29.41
C GLY A 450 8.38 -20.55 28.74
N GLU A 451 9.24 -20.71 27.74
CA GLU A 451 9.95 -19.62 27.06
C GLU A 451 9.13 -19.13 25.87
N THR A 452 9.10 -17.80 25.69
CA THR A 452 8.44 -17.12 24.58
C THR A 452 9.48 -16.75 23.53
N LEU A 453 9.26 -17.21 22.30
CA LEU A 453 10.10 -16.93 21.14
C LEU A 453 9.39 -15.90 20.26
N HIS A 454 10.02 -14.76 20.02
CA HIS A 454 9.50 -13.72 19.12
C HIS A 454 9.86 -14.07 17.68
N LEU A 455 8.88 -14.00 16.78
CA LEU A 455 9.04 -14.34 15.37
C LEU A 455 9.10 -13.04 14.56
N GLU A 456 10.28 -12.40 14.54
CA GLU A 456 10.46 -11.10 13.86
C GLU A 456 10.21 -11.18 12.36
N GLU A 457 10.53 -12.32 11.75
CA GLU A 457 10.43 -12.47 10.30
C GLU A 457 9.02 -12.86 9.86
N TYR A 458 8.12 -13.38 10.73
CA TYR A 458 6.82 -13.99 10.40
C TYR A 458 5.93 -13.14 9.49
N GLU A 459 5.38 -13.74 8.43
CA GLU A 459 4.37 -13.11 7.57
C GLU A 459 3.02 -13.83 7.70
N PRO A 460 1.87 -13.11 7.62
CA PRO A 460 0.55 -13.72 7.60
C PRO A 460 0.42 -14.83 6.56
N GLY A 461 -0.23 -15.93 6.94
CA GLY A 461 -0.32 -17.12 6.11
C GLY A 461 0.83 -18.12 6.26
N ASP A 462 1.99 -17.75 6.83
CA ASP A 462 3.10 -18.68 7.09
C ASP A 462 2.66 -19.84 7.98
N GLU A 463 3.08 -21.06 7.62
CA GLU A 463 2.92 -22.22 8.48
C GLU A 463 4.08 -22.31 9.44
N LEU A 464 3.80 -22.49 10.73
CA LEU A 464 4.84 -22.61 11.75
C LEU A 464 5.32 -24.06 11.86
N GLU A 465 6.61 -24.29 11.72
CA GLU A 465 7.24 -25.58 11.95
C GLU A 465 7.96 -25.55 13.30
N VAL A 466 7.50 -26.39 14.23
CA VAL A 466 8.13 -26.56 15.55
C VAL A 466 8.94 -27.85 15.53
N LYS A 467 10.26 -27.73 15.66
CA LYS A 467 11.20 -28.86 15.71
C LYS A 467 11.77 -29.03 17.11
N VAL A 468 11.83 -30.28 17.55
CA VAL A 468 12.44 -30.69 18.82
C VAL A 468 13.76 -31.36 18.49
N TRP A 469 14.83 -30.93 19.14
CA TRP A 469 16.20 -31.37 18.86
C TRP A 469 16.83 -32.03 20.08
N ASP A 470 17.53 -33.13 19.89
CA ASP A 470 18.51 -33.66 20.85
C ASP A 470 19.89 -33.10 20.52
N ALA A 471 20.43 -32.32 21.45
CA ALA A 471 21.67 -31.62 21.26
C ALA A 471 22.87 -32.53 21.53
N VAL A 472 23.71 -32.81 20.53
CA VAL A 472 24.76 -33.83 20.58
C VAL A 472 26.15 -33.24 20.87
N TRP A 473 26.29 -31.90 20.88
CA TRP A 473 27.53 -31.18 21.16
C TRP A 473 28.27 -31.69 22.43
N PRO A 474 29.61 -31.83 22.41
CA PRO A 474 30.55 -31.41 21.35
C PRO A 474 30.82 -32.42 20.23
N TRP A 475 30.21 -33.60 20.24
CA TRP A 475 30.68 -34.74 19.45
C TRP A 475 29.85 -35.06 18.19
N GLY A 476 28.91 -34.20 17.80
CA GLY A 476 28.06 -34.46 16.65
C GLY A 476 27.09 -33.34 16.31
N VAL A 477 26.34 -33.56 15.22
CA VAL A 477 25.27 -32.67 14.76
C VAL A 477 24.00 -32.93 15.58
N ASP A 478 23.33 -31.87 16.01
CA ASP A 478 22.06 -31.98 16.74
C ASP A 478 21.02 -32.71 15.88
N LYS A 479 20.28 -33.65 16.49
CA LYS A 479 19.35 -34.53 15.77
C LYS A 479 17.91 -34.12 16.06
N ALA A 480 17.11 -33.87 15.02
CA ALA A 480 15.68 -33.68 15.17
C ALA A 480 15.02 -34.98 15.67
N VAL A 481 14.32 -34.90 16.79
CA VAL A 481 13.60 -36.04 17.41
C VAL A 481 12.09 -35.96 17.17
N GLY A 482 11.59 -34.80 16.76
CA GLY A 482 10.21 -34.64 16.33
C GLY A 482 9.97 -33.29 15.67
N THR A 483 9.05 -33.28 14.72
CA THR A 483 8.63 -32.11 13.96
C THR A 483 7.11 -32.07 13.94
N VAL A 484 6.55 -30.86 14.06
CA VAL A 484 5.12 -30.62 13.86
C VAL A 484 4.93 -29.32 13.10
N LYS A 485 3.99 -29.34 12.15
CA LYS A 485 3.56 -28.14 11.42
C LYS A 485 2.22 -27.66 11.98
N LEU A 486 2.13 -26.36 12.23
CA LEU A 486 0.92 -25.67 12.63
C LEU A 486 0.50 -24.75 11.48
N ASN A 487 -0.59 -25.10 10.81
CA ASN A 487 -1.14 -24.30 9.72
C ASN A 487 -1.60 -22.93 10.25
N SER A 488 -1.37 -21.85 9.48
CA SER A 488 -1.78 -20.48 9.84
C SER A 488 -3.25 -20.38 10.23
N LYS A 489 -4.15 -21.08 9.53
CA LYS A 489 -5.60 -21.11 9.84
C LYS A 489 -5.91 -21.68 11.24
N ALA A 490 -4.98 -22.40 11.86
CA ALA A 490 -5.17 -22.95 13.20
C ALA A 490 -4.89 -21.92 14.32
N PHE A 491 -4.19 -20.82 14.02
CA PHE A 491 -3.84 -19.80 15.01
C PHE A 491 -4.12 -18.37 14.57
N GLU A 492 -4.37 -18.08 13.29
CA GLU A 492 -4.74 -16.75 12.85
C GLU A 492 -6.26 -16.55 12.87
N PRO A 493 -6.75 -15.33 13.19
CA PRO A 493 -6.01 -14.19 13.71
C PRO A 493 -5.88 -14.17 15.25
N HIS A 494 -6.44 -15.16 15.95
CA HIS A 494 -6.71 -15.09 17.40
C HIS A 494 -5.65 -15.73 18.31
N GLY A 495 -4.60 -16.29 17.75
CA GLY A 495 -3.62 -17.10 18.46
C GLY A 495 -4.06 -18.56 18.61
N PHE A 496 -3.27 -19.32 19.35
CA PHE A 496 -3.51 -20.73 19.65
C PHE A 496 -2.99 -21.04 21.05
N ASP A 497 -3.65 -21.91 21.82
CA ASP A 497 -3.08 -22.52 23.02
C ASP A 497 -3.57 -23.96 23.10
N GLY A 498 -2.65 -24.91 23.00
CA GLY A 498 -3.03 -26.31 22.92
C GLY A 498 -1.87 -27.27 22.87
N TRP A 499 -2.23 -28.55 22.82
CA TRP A 499 -1.30 -29.64 22.57
C TRP A 499 -1.27 -29.96 21.08
N VAL A 500 -0.07 -30.08 20.54
CA VAL A 500 0.19 -30.57 19.17
C VAL A 500 1.05 -31.83 19.25
N SER A 501 0.88 -32.73 18.30
CA SER A 501 1.64 -33.99 18.24
C SER A 501 2.61 -33.94 17.07
N THR A 502 3.86 -34.33 17.30
CA THR A 502 4.85 -34.51 16.24
C THR A 502 4.61 -35.81 15.48
N GLU A 503 5.24 -35.93 14.31
CA GLU A 503 5.26 -37.16 13.51
C GLU A 503 5.83 -38.36 14.28
N SER A 504 6.71 -38.11 15.25
CA SER A 504 7.32 -39.12 16.13
C SER A 504 6.49 -39.45 17.38
N GLY A 505 5.31 -38.86 17.54
CA GLY A 505 4.43 -39.08 18.70
C GLY A 505 4.77 -38.24 19.95
N ILE A 506 5.75 -37.33 19.87
CA ILE A 506 6.05 -36.37 20.94
C ILE A 506 4.89 -35.37 21.00
N ARG A 507 4.38 -35.10 22.19
CA ARG A 507 3.33 -34.08 22.40
C ARG A 507 3.96 -32.80 22.92
N LEU A 508 3.71 -31.69 22.25
CA LEU A 508 4.17 -30.35 22.64
C LEU A 508 2.98 -29.51 23.07
N LYS A 509 3.10 -28.81 24.20
CA LYS A 509 2.17 -27.74 24.55
C LYS A 509 2.73 -26.41 24.04
N VAL A 510 2.01 -25.80 23.12
CA VAL A 510 2.43 -24.57 22.43
C VAL A 510 1.33 -23.53 22.58
N SER A 511 1.72 -22.28 22.82
CA SER A 511 0.82 -21.14 22.76
C SER A 511 1.36 -20.10 21.78
N VAL A 512 0.58 -19.77 20.75
CA VAL A 512 0.85 -18.71 19.78
C VAL A 512 0.06 -17.49 20.21
N VAL A 513 0.76 -16.38 20.43
CA VAL A 513 0.19 -15.08 20.81
C VAL A 513 0.42 -14.11 19.66
N ILE A 514 -0.67 -13.52 19.18
CA ILE A 514 -0.65 -12.44 18.20
C ILE A 514 -0.91 -11.14 18.97
N SER A 515 -0.02 -10.18 18.81
CA SER A 515 -0.17 -8.84 19.40
C SER A 515 0.08 -7.76 18.36
N TYR A 516 -0.53 -6.61 18.59
CA TYR A 516 -0.33 -5.42 17.78
C TYR A 516 0.33 -4.35 18.64
N ARG A 517 1.27 -3.62 18.04
CA ARG A 517 1.84 -2.39 18.58
C ARG A 517 1.10 -1.21 17.97
N ASP A 518 1.06 -0.11 18.71
CA ASP A 518 0.59 1.14 18.15
C ASP A 518 1.62 1.65 17.13
N MET A 519 1.14 2.15 15.98
CA MET A 519 1.98 2.86 15.01
C MET A 519 2.65 4.08 15.63
N ASP A 520 2.00 4.67 16.63
CA ASP A 520 2.47 5.86 17.34
C ASP A 520 3.70 5.58 18.21
N GLY A 521 3.96 4.30 18.53
CA GLY A 521 5.13 3.87 19.30
C GLY A 521 6.34 3.44 18.46
N ILE A 522 6.25 3.54 17.13
CA ILE A 522 7.35 3.28 16.19
C ILE A 522 8.19 4.54 16.02
#